data_AF-A0A1W6BBA7-F1
#
_entry.id   AF-A0A1W6BBA7-F1
#
_cell.length_a   1.000
_cell.length_b   1.000
_cell.length_c   1.000
_cell.angle_alpha   90.00
_cell.angle_beta   90.00
_cell.angle_gamma   90.00
#
_symmetry.space_group_name_H-M   'P 1'
#
loop_
_entity.id
_entity.type
_entity.pdbx_description
1 polymer ?
#
loop_
_entity_poly.entity_id
_entity_poly.type
_entity_poly.pdbx_seq_one_letter_code
_entity_poly.pdbx_strand_id
1 'polypeptide(L)'
;MSAIQSKEKIRNGKTHAYYGRRSVGFRSCSGSEMTRDESVTLQRLYAFSPGDFEAYSARGEEFRRRLCGAVLHALPLSDSWLTDCECREEWGGVFPVHLRLTHRKNRHVTLDILSPGNESPFWHGLIWINPDHTGLYVLNTERFEPETIGRVLTRIEKMVSAGITPAEIVAVLGRKGGCV
;
A
#
# COMPACT_ATOMS: atom_id res chain seq x y z
N MET A 1 52.38 -12.37 -25.16
CA MET A 1 50.93 -12.52 -25.42
C MET A 1 50.34 -13.23 -24.21
N SER A 2 49.74 -12.49 -23.26
CA SER A 2 48.29 -12.22 -23.14
C SER A 2 47.52 -13.45 -22.63
N ALA A 3 46.70 -13.46 -21.58
CA ALA A 3 46.33 -12.51 -20.54
C ALA A 3 45.71 -13.32 -19.37
N ILE A 4 45.80 -12.77 -18.17
CA ILE A 4 45.03 -13.16 -16.98
C ILE A 4 43.55 -12.94 -17.27
N GLN A 5 42.66 -13.87 -16.90
CA GLN A 5 41.30 -13.51 -16.45
C GLN A 5 40.59 -14.65 -15.72
N SER A 6 40.37 -14.39 -14.43
CA SER A 6 39.40 -15.04 -13.54
C SER A 6 37.99 -14.94 -14.13
N LYS A 7 37.18 -16.01 -14.01
CA LYS A 7 35.74 -15.94 -14.28
C LYS A 7 34.96 -16.04 -12.98
N GLU A 8 34.52 -14.88 -12.52
CA GLU A 8 33.58 -14.70 -11.44
C GLU A 8 32.21 -15.32 -11.74
N LYS A 9 31.75 -16.01 -10.70
CA LYS A 9 30.39 -16.27 -10.23
C LYS A 9 29.31 -15.31 -10.78
N ILE A 10 28.52 -15.78 -11.74
CA ILE A 10 27.24 -15.13 -12.10
C ILE A 10 26.14 -15.71 -11.20
N ARG A 11 25.85 -15.00 -10.09
CA ARG A 11 24.59 -15.15 -9.36
C ARG A 11 23.50 -14.49 -10.19
N ASN A 12 22.63 -15.30 -10.77
CA ASN A 12 21.45 -14.85 -11.51
C ASN A 12 20.41 -14.27 -10.52
N GLY A 13 20.50 -12.96 -10.26
CA GLY A 13 19.47 -12.23 -9.53
C GLY A 13 18.27 -11.98 -10.43
N LYS A 14 17.13 -12.59 -10.09
CA LYS A 14 15.85 -12.31 -10.76
C LYS A 14 15.44 -10.86 -10.48
N THR A 15 15.50 -10.04 -11.50
CA THR A 15 14.94 -8.68 -11.54
C THR A 15 13.41 -8.80 -11.54
N HIS A 16 12.76 -8.49 -10.41
CA HIS A 16 11.34 -8.17 -10.42
C HIS A 16 11.18 -6.77 -10.99
N ALA A 17 10.61 -6.69 -12.20
CA ALA A 17 10.29 -5.44 -12.86
C ALA A 17 9.01 -4.85 -12.24
N TYR A 18 9.19 -3.98 -11.24
CA TYR A 18 8.27 -2.86 -11.05
C TYR A 18 8.84 -1.66 -11.81
N TYR A 19 7.97 -0.94 -12.49
CA TYR A 19 8.26 -0.05 -13.61
C TYR A 19 9.33 1.03 -13.34
N GLY A 20 10.25 1.18 -14.30
CA GLY A 20 10.71 2.48 -14.81
C GLY A 20 11.31 3.50 -13.82
N ARG A 21 12.46 3.20 -13.21
CA ARG A 21 13.25 4.21 -12.47
C ARG A 21 13.80 5.27 -13.45
N ARG A 22 13.23 6.48 -13.47
CA ARG A 22 13.95 7.70 -13.87
C ARG A 22 14.06 8.60 -12.65
N SER A 23 15.28 8.76 -12.17
CA SER A 23 15.67 9.74 -11.16
C SER A 23 15.28 11.14 -11.64
N VAL A 24 14.14 11.67 -11.19
CA VAL A 24 13.77 13.07 -11.37
C VAL A 24 14.22 13.82 -10.12
N GLY A 25 15.03 14.85 -10.31
CA GLY A 25 15.73 15.57 -9.25
C GLY A 25 14.79 16.18 -8.20
N PHE A 26 15.27 16.14 -6.95
CA PHE A 26 14.68 16.82 -5.80
C PHE A 26 14.41 18.30 -6.12
N ARG A 27 13.14 18.71 -6.16
CA ARG A 27 12.77 20.09 -5.83
C ARG A 27 12.58 20.16 -4.33
N SER A 28 13.37 20.99 -3.69
CA SER A 28 13.21 21.34 -2.28
C SER A 28 11.90 22.10 -2.10
N CYS A 29 10.86 21.41 -1.67
CA CYS A 29 9.71 22.05 -1.04
C CYS A 29 10.16 22.42 0.37
N SER A 30 9.99 23.68 0.78
CA SER A 30 10.36 24.17 2.11
C SER A 30 9.45 23.52 3.15
N GLY A 31 9.81 22.32 3.58
CA GLY A 31 9.19 21.65 4.71
C GLY A 31 9.53 22.43 5.96
N SER A 32 8.51 22.97 6.62
CA SER A 32 8.63 23.37 8.02
C SER A 32 9.21 22.18 8.79
N GLU A 33 10.25 22.44 9.59
CA GLU A 33 10.97 21.41 10.33
C GLU A 33 10.01 20.74 11.33
N MET A 34 9.44 19.59 10.93
CA MET A 34 8.47 18.87 11.73
C MET A 34 9.17 18.17 12.89
N THR A 35 8.90 18.66 14.11
CA THR A 35 9.51 18.19 15.36
C THR A 35 9.33 16.68 15.59
N ARG A 36 10.20 16.11 16.43
CA ARG A 36 10.44 14.66 16.55
C ARG A 36 9.27 13.82 17.08
N ASP A 37 8.21 14.42 17.63
CA ASP A 37 7.25 13.66 18.45
C ASP A 37 5.76 13.93 18.19
N GLU A 38 5.42 14.41 17.00
CA GLU A 38 4.03 14.75 16.72
C GLU A 38 3.25 13.51 16.24
N SER A 39 2.22 13.14 17.00
CA SER A 39 1.29 12.07 16.64
C SER A 39 0.60 12.39 15.31
N VAL A 40 0.55 11.42 14.39
CA VAL A 40 -0.22 11.57 13.15
C VAL A 40 -1.70 11.40 13.47
N THR A 41 -2.45 12.49 13.42
CA THR A 41 -3.91 12.50 13.60
C THR A 41 -4.62 12.30 12.26
N LEU A 42 -5.91 11.93 12.29
CA LEU A 42 -6.72 11.85 11.07
C LEU A 42 -6.75 13.16 10.29
N GLN A 43 -6.84 14.30 10.99
CA GLN A 43 -6.79 15.63 10.37
C GLN A 43 -5.48 15.86 9.63
N ARG A 44 -4.36 15.34 10.14
CA ARG A 44 -3.07 15.39 9.44
C ARG A 44 -3.06 14.54 8.20
N LEU A 45 -3.60 13.32 8.26
CA LEU A 45 -3.71 12.45 7.07
C LEU A 45 -4.49 13.12 5.94
N TYR A 46 -5.53 13.89 6.26
CA TYR A 46 -6.29 14.66 5.27
C TYR A 46 -5.55 15.87 4.70
N ALA A 47 -4.59 16.42 5.44
CA ALA A 47 -3.82 17.59 5.03
C ALA A 47 -2.51 17.25 4.29
N PHE A 48 -2.03 16.02 4.42
CA PHE A 48 -0.77 15.59 3.81
C PHE A 48 -0.84 15.61 2.28
N SER A 49 0.14 16.25 1.67
CA SER A 49 0.48 16.05 0.27
C SER A 49 1.27 14.73 0.09
N PRO A 50 1.40 14.21 -1.15
CA PRO A 50 2.25 13.05 -1.42
C PRO A 50 3.70 13.24 -0.91
N GLY A 51 4.24 14.46 -1.01
CA GLY A 51 5.58 14.78 -0.50
C GLY A 51 5.66 14.76 1.02
N ASP A 52 4.59 15.10 1.74
CA ASP A 52 4.54 15.03 3.21
C ASP A 52 4.52 13.57 3.69
N PHE A 53 3.81 12.68 2.99
CA PHE A 53 3.85 11.24 3.25
C PHE A 53 5.28 10.68 3.14
N GLU A 54 5.97 11.01 2.04
CA GLU A 54 7.36 10.61 1.81
C GLU A 54 8.33 11.19 2.83
N ALA A 55 8.22 12.48 3.13
CA ALA A 55 9.08 13.14 4.11
C ALA A 55 8.88 12.56 5.51
N TYR A 56 7.64 12.21 5.88
CA TYR A 56 7.35 11.59 7.17
C TYR A 56 7.90 10.16 7.26
N SER A 57 7.68 9.33 6.23
CA SER A 57 8.15 7.94 6.22
C SER A 57 9.68 7.85 6.16
N ALA A 58 10.35 8.74 5.43
CA ALA A 58 11.81 8.79 5.28
C ALA A 58 12.57 9.06 6.59
N ARG A 59 11.88 9.46 7.67
CA ARG A 59 12.46 9.62 9.03
C ARG A 59 12.82 8.28 9.68
N GLY A 60 12.36 7.16 9.13
CA GLY A 60 12.73 5.81 9.54
C GLY A 60 11.55 4.94 9.93
N GLU A 61 11.86 3.68 10.26
CA GLU A 61 10.90 2.59 10.53
C GLU A 61 9.82 2.99 11.55
N GLU A 62 10.18 3.66 12.64
CA GLU A 62 9.23 4.03 13.68
C GLU A 62 8.20 5.03 13.16
N PHE A 63 8.61 6.01 12.37
CA PHE A 63 7.72 6.99 11.76
C PHE A 63 6.83 6.34 10.71
N ARG A 64 7.38 5.44 9.89
CA ARG A 64 6.58 4.64 8.96
C ARG A 64 5.52 3.82 9.69
N ARG A 65 5.88 3.16 10.80
CA ARG A 65 4.95 2.41 11.65
C ARG A 65 3.87 3.30 12.25
N ARG A 66 4.23 4.49 12.78
CA ARG A 66 3.26 5.46 13.33
C ARG A 66 2.27 5.92 12.25
N LEU A 67 2.76 6.20 11.05
CA LEU A 67 1.94 6.61 9.91
C LEU A 67 0.99 5.50 9.46
N CYS A 68 1.49 4.27 9.30
CA CYS A 68 0.66 3.08 9.04
C CYS A 68 -0.39 2.86 10.14
N GLY A 69 0.00 3.00 11.41
CA GLY A 69 -0.89 2.86 12.55
C GLY A 69 -2.00 3.91 12.58
N ALA A 70 -1.71 5.15 12.21
CA ALA A 70 -2.70 6.23 12.14
C ALA A 70 -3.74 5.97 11.04
N VAL A 71 -3.29 5.51 9.86
CA VAL A 71 -4.19 5.11 8.77
C VAL A 71 -5.05 3.93 9.21
N LEU A 72 -4.44 2.91 9.82
CA LEU A 72 -5.15 1.71 10.28
C LEU A 72 -6.22 2.04 11.34
N HIS A 73 -5.89 2.89 12.30
CA HIS A 73 -6.82 3.34 13.34
C HIS A 73 -8.01 4.14 12.78
N ALA A 74 -7.81 4.84 11.65
CA ALA A 74 -8.88 5.59 11.01
C ALA A 74 -9.83 4.70 10.19
N LEU A 75 -9.46 3.46 9.87
CA LEU A 75 -10.32 2.55 9.10
C LEU A 75 -11.35 1.88 10.01
N PRO A 76 -12.63 1.82 9.60
CA PRO A 76 -13.66 1.09 10.35
C PRO A 76 -13.53 -0.42 10.12
N LEU A 77 -12.52 -1.03 10.71
CA LEU A 77 -12.21 -2.46 10.57
C LEU A 77 -13.04 -3.30 11.54
N SER A 78 -13.63 -4.38 11.02
CA SER A 78 -14.21 -5.44 11.85
C SER A 78 -13.15 -6.46 12.28
N ASP A 79 -13.50 -7.32 13.25
CA ASP A 79 -12.66 -8.45 13.67
C ASP A 79 -12.42 -9.49 12.57
N SER A 80 -13.06 -9.35 11.40
CA SER A 80 -12.88 -10.26 10.26
C SER A 80 -11.51 -10.11 9.59
N TRP A 81 -10.76 -9.06 9.89
CA TRP A 81 -9.48 -8.75 9.25
C TRP A 81 -8.29 -8.98 10.17
N LEU A 82 -7.19 -9.42 9.57
CA LEU A 82 -5.85 -9.34 10.13
C LEU A 82 -5.14 -8.20 9.41
N THR A 83 -4.39 -7.43 10.19
CA THR A 83 -3.76 -6.20 9.74
C THR A 83 -2.27 -6.36 9.80
N ASP A 84 -1.59 -6.07 8.70
CA ASP A 84 -0.14 -6.01 8.62
C ASP A 84 0.28 -4.71 7.91
N CYS A 85 1.50 -4.25 8.14
CA CYS A 85 2.01 -3.04 7.51
C CYS A 85 3.50 -3.12 7.20
N GLU A 86 3.88 -2.59 6.03
CA GLU A 86 5.27 -2.48 5.64
C GLU A 86 5.99 -1.42 6.48
N CYS A 87 7.06 -1.81 7.16
CA CYS A 87 7.83 -0.92 8.03
C CYS A 87 9.29 -0.82 7.60
N ARG A 88 9.84 -1.89 7.02
CA ARG A 88 11.27 -2.03 6.64
C ARG A 88 11.45 -2.43 5.19
N GLU A 89 10.51 -2.02 4.34
CA GLU A 89 10.54 -2.32 2.90
C GLU A 89 10.39 -3.82 2.59
N GLU A 90 9.73 -4.58 3.47
CA GLU A 90 9.52 -6.02 3.31
C GLU A 90 8.77 -6.38 2.01
N TRP A 91 8.03 -5.42 1.45
CA TRP A 91 7.21 -5.51 0.26
C TRP A 91 7.67 -4.55 -0.86
N GLY A 92 8.92 -4.07 -0.79
CA GLY A 92 9.58 -3.25 -1.81
C GLY A 92 9.68 -1.76 -1.49
N GLY A 93 9.04 -1.27 -0.42
CA GLY A 93 9.25 0.08 0.10
C GLY A 93 8.70 1.21 -0.77
N VAL A 94 7.82 0.91 -1.72
CA VAL A 94 7.41 1.86 -2.77
C VAL A 94 6.50 2.97 -2.25
N PHE A 95 5.58 2.63 -1.34
CA PHE A 95 4.59 3.57 -0.82
C PHE A 95 4.88 3.91 0.64
N PRO A 96 4.77 5.19 1.05
CA PRO A 96 4.98 5.60 2.43
C PRO A 96 4.14 4.80 3.43
N VAL A 97 2.87 4.58 3.10
CA VAL A 97 1.98 3.64 3.78
C VAL A 97 1.64 2.50 2.84
N HIS A 98 1.87 1.28 3.32
CA HIS A 98 1.45 0.06 2.68
C HIS A 98 0.88 -0.86 3.76
N LEU A 99 -0.43 -0.96 3.80
CA LEU A 99 -1.16 -1.86 4.70
C LEU A 99 -1.60 -3.09 3.92
N ARG A 100 -1.58 -4.26 4.56
CA ARG A 100 -2.16 -5.49 4.03
C ARG A 100 -3.22 -6.00 4.99
N LEU A 101 -4.46 -6.03 4.50
CA LEU A 101 -5.61 -6.52 5.23
C LEU A 101 -5.95 -7.93 4.72
N THR A 102 -5.77 -8.94 5.56
CA THR A 102 -6.05 -10.35 5.20
C THR A 102 -7.31 -10.83 5.89
N HIS A 103 -8.28 -11.36 5.13
CA HIS A 103 -9.50 -11.86 5.72
C HIS A 103 -9.24 -13.14 6.56
N ARG A 104 -9.74 -13.18 7.80
CA ARG A 104 -9.47 -14.27 8.76
C ARG A 104 -9.99 -15.63 8.30
N LYS A 105 -11.21 -15.66 7.75
CA LYS A 105 -11.84 -16.92 7.28
C LYS A 105 -11.34 -17.39 5.93
N ASN A 106 -10.72 -16.51 5.14
CA ASN A 106 -10.22 -16.84 3.80
C ASN A 106 -8.95 -16.06 3.52
N ARG A 107 -7.79 -16.69 3.75
CA ARG A 107 -6.46 -16.07 3.64
C ARG A 107 -6.06 -15.70 2.22
N HIS A 108 -6.80 -16.18 1.21
CA HIS A 108 -6.60 -15.81 -0.20
C HIS A 108 -7.28 -14.50 -0.58
N VAL A 109 -8.07 -13.91 0.33
CA VAL A 109 -8.65 -12.58 0.16
C VAL A 109 -7.79 -11.60 0.94
N THR A 110 -6.94 -10.86 0.22
CA THR A 110 -6.12 -9.79 0.78
C THR A 110 -6.43 -8.48 0.07
N LEU A 111 -6.46 -7.39 0.83
CA LEU A 111 -6.63 -6.04 0.32
C LEU A 111 -5.45 -5.20 0.80
N ASP A 112 -4.69 -4.65 -0.14
CA ASP A 112 -3.63 -3.70 0.16
C ASP A 112 -4.17 -2.27 0.07
N ILE A 113 -3.84 -1.44 1.06
CA ILE A 113 -4.14 0.00 1.07
C ILE A 113 -2.81 0.74 0.95
N LEU A 114 -2.68 1.55 -0.09
CA LEU A 114 -1.44 2.25 -0.45
C LEU A 114 -1.68 3.76 -0.41
N SER A 115 -0.80 4.51 0.26
CA SER A 115 -0.90 5.97 0.28
C SER A 115 -0.41 6.62 -1.01
N PRO A 116 -0.75 7.90 -1.21
CA PRO A 116 0.01 8.76 -2.08
C PRO A 116 1.50 8.80 -1.69
N GLY A 117 2.34 9.07 -2.68
CA GLY A 117 3.79 9.22 -2.56
C GLY A 117 4.40 9.60 -3.91
N ASN A 118 5.69 9.31 -4.08
CA ASN A 118 6.41 9.60 -5.31
C ASN A 118 5.90 8.78 -6.51
N GLU A 119 5.45 7.54 -6.26
CA GLU A 119 4.97 6.64 -7.30
C GLU A 119 3.57 7.02 -7.80
N SER A 120 2.71 7.51 -6.91
CA SER A 120 1.33 7.86 -7.26
C SER A 120 0.77 8.95 -6.37
N PRO A 121 0.01 9.93 -6.90
CA PRO A 121 -0.63 10.94 -6.08
C PRO A 121 -1.94 10.47 -5.41
N PHE A 122 -2.37 9.23 -5.66
CA PHE A 122 -3.65 8.71 -5.18
C PHE A 122 -3.49 7.65 -4.08
N TRP A 123 -4.53 7.52 -3.26
CA TRP A 123 -4.77 6.35 -2.43
C TRP A 123 -5.28 5.20 -3.29
N HIS A 124 -4.65 4.03 -3.13
CA HIS A 124 -5.06 2.81 -3.84
C HIS A 124 -5.57 1.76 -2.87
N GLY A 125 -6.60 1.05 -3.31
CA GLY A 125 -7.05 -0.19 -2.70
C GLY A 125 -6.91 -1.30 -3.72
N LEU A 126 -6.02 -2.27 -3.48
CA LEU A 126 -5.71 -3.35 -4.40
C LEU A 126 -6.10 -4.68 -3.77
N ILE A 127 -7.15 -5.31 -4.30
CA ILE A 127 -7.53 -6.65 -3.86
C ILE A 127 -6.74 -7.68 -4.64
N TRP A 128 -6.13 -8.63 -3.95
CA TRP A 128 -5.42 -9.75 -4.56
C TRP A 128 -6.26 -11.02 -4.44
N ILE A 129 -6.28 -11.78 -5.52
CA ILE A 129 -6.80 -13.13 -5.53
C ILE A 129 -5.64 -14.05 -5.85
N ASN A 130 -5.43 -15.03 -5.00
CA ASN A 130 -4.42 -16.08 -5.15
C ASN A 130 -2.96 -15.62 -4.95
N PRO A 131 -2.06 -16.56 -4.66
CA PRO A 131 -0.62 -16.31 -4.64
C PRO A 131 -0.02 -15.99 -6.02
N ASP A 132 -0.80 -16.00 -7.10
CA ASP A 132 -0.32 -15.71 -8.47
C ASP A 132 -0.27 -14.21 -8.82
N HIS A 133 -0.59 -13.34 -7.86
CA HIS A 133 -0.50 -11.88 -7.97
C HIS A 133 -1.49 -11.25 -8.98
N THR A 134 -2.63 -11.90 -9.24
CA THR A 134 -3.71 -11.23 -9.97
C THR A 134 -4.45 -10.26 -9.04
N GLY A 135 -4.21 -8.96 -9.24
CA GLY A 135 -4.81 -7.88 -8.44
C GLY A 135 -5.82 -7.04 -9.21
N LEU A 136 -6.84 -6.52 -8.52
CA LEU A 136 -7.78 -5.51 -9.03
C LEU A 136 -7.76 -4.25 -8.18
N TYR A 137 -7.66 -3.08 -8.81
CA TYR A 137 -7.92 -1.80 -8.14
C TYR A 137 -9.42 -1.68 -7.80
N VAL A 138 -9.73 -1.63 -6.52
CA VAL A 138 -11.08 -1.44 -5.97
C VAL A 138 -11.29 -0.05 -5.40
N LEU A 139 -10.20 0.73 -5.27
CA LEU A 139 -10.19 2.13 -4.85
C LEU A 139 -9.04 2.85 -5.58
N ASN A 140 -9.31 4.07 -6.05
CA ASN A 140 -8.32 5.02 -6.56
C ASN A 140 -8.84 6.44 -6.28
N THR A 141 -8.44 7.03 -5.14
CA THR A 141 -8.99 8.31 -4.67
C THR A 141 -7.89 9.32 -4.35
N GLU A 142 -8.11 10.61 -4.63
CA GLU A 142 -7.13 11.66 -4.30
C GLU A 142 -7.00 11.87 -2.79
N ARG A 143 -8.12 11.73 -2.07
CA ARG A 143 -8.19 11.94 -0.64
C ARG A 143 -8.27 10.61 0.09
N PHE A 144 -7.82 10.63 1.34
CA PHE A 144 -8.03 9.50 2.22
C PHE A 144 -9.52 9.44 2.58
N GLU A 145 -10.19 8.33 2.25
CA GLU A 145 -11.63 8.16 2.48
C GLU A 145 -11.92 6.89 3.29
N PRO A 146 -11.74 6.93 4.62
CA PRO A 146 -11.86 5.73 5.46
C PRO A 146 -13.25 5.10 5.38
N GLU A 147 -14.31 5.90 5.23
CA GLU A 147 -15.68 5.40 5.06
C GLU A 147 -15.89 4.67 3.73
N THR A 148 -15.28 5.16 2.64
CA THR A 148 -15.34 4.50 1.32
C THR A 148 -14.61 3.17 1.36
N ILE A 149 -13.42 3.14 1.98
CA ILE A 149 -12.66 1.90 2.22
C ILE A 149 -13.47 0.93 3.10
N GLY A 150 -14.10 1.44 4.17
CA GLY A 150 -15.00 0.68 5.04
C GLY A 150 -16.13 0.00 4.29
N ARG A 151 -16.83 0.71 3.40
CA ARG A 151 -17.89 0.14 2.57
C ARG A 151 -17.38 -1.00 1.68
N VAL A 152 -16.18 -0.87 1.12
CA VAL A 152 -15.55 -1.93 0.32
C VAL A 152 -15.26 -3.15 1.19
N LEU A 153 -14.65 -2.96 2.36
CA LEU A 153 -14.36 -4.03 3.32
C LEU A 153 -15.62 -4.78 3.75
N THR A 154 -16.66 -4.07 4.20
CA THR A 154 -17.95 -4.69 4.58
C THR A 154 -18.59 -5.45 3.42
N ARG A 155 -18.46 -4.93 2.19
CA ARG A 155 -18.98 -5.63 1.01
C ARG A 155 -18.22 -6.94 0.78
N ILE A 156 -16.90 -6.94 0.92
CA ILE A 156 -16.07 -8.15 0.79
C ILE A 156 -16.41 -9.16 1.89
N GLU A 157 -16.53 -8.73 3.15
CA GLU A 157 -16.92 -9.58 4.28
C GLU A 157 -18.25 -10.31 4.04
N LYS A 158 -19.26 -9.59 3.51
CA LYS A 158 -20.56 -10.17 3.16
C LYS A 158 -20.43 -11.23 2.08
N MET A 159 -19.62 -10.98 1.05
CA MET A 159 -19.40 -11.94 -0.04
C MET A 159 -18.67 -13.19 0.49
N VAL A 160 -17.63 -13.03 1.31
CA VAL A 160 -16.93 -14.16 1.93
C VAL A 160 -17.87 -14.95 2.84
N SER A 161 -18.71 -14.28 3.63
CA SER A 161 -19.69 -14.93 4.52
C SER A 161 -20.78 -15.68 3.75
N ALA A 162 -21.09 -15.25 2.53
CA ALA A 162 -22.00 -15.95 1.61
C ALA A 162 -21.32 -17.10 0.85
N GLY A 163 -20.04 -17.39 1.11
CA GLY A 163 -19.30 -18.46 0.44
C GLY A 163 -18.84 -18.13 -0.98
N ILE A 164 -18.91 -16.85 -1.38
CA ILE A 164 -18.43 -16.41 -2.70
C ILE A 164 -16.90 -16.57 -2.76
N THR A 165 -16.43 -17.16 -3.85
CA THR A 165 -15.00 -17.41 -4.05
C THR A 165 -14.23 -16.12 -4.29
N PRO A 166 -12.91 -16.07 -4.00
CA PRO A 166 -12.08 -14.90 -4.29
C PRO A 166 -12.20 -14.41 -5.75
N ALA A 167 -12.19 -15.34 -6.72
CA ALA A 167 -12.34 -15.03 -8.14
C ALA A 167 -13.69 -14.34 -8.46
N GLU A 168 -14.78 -14.85 -7.89
CA GLU A 168 -16.11 -14.25 -8.05
C GLU A 168 -16.22 -12.89 -7.35
N ILE A 169 -15.58 -12.70 -6.19
CA ILE A 169 -15.52 -11.41 -5.49
C ILE A 169 -14.97 -10.34 -6.43
N VAL A 170 -13.82 -10.58 -7.08
CA VAL A 170 -13.25 -9.60 -8.02
C VAL A 170 -14.10 -9.44 -9.26
N ALA A 171 -14.69 -10.51 -9.80
CA ALA A 171 -15.63 -10.35 -10.90
C ALA A 171 -16.83 -9.46 -10.51
N VAL A 172 -17.35 -9.58 -9.28
CA VAL A 172 -18.42 -8.71 -8.76
C VAL A 172 -17.95 -7.27 -8.52
N LEU A 173 -16.74 -7.07 -8.01
CA LEU A 173 -16.18 -5.75 -7.75
C LEU A 173 -15.84 -5.02 -9.07
N GLY A 174 -15.20 -5.71 -10.02
CA GLY A 174 -14.82 -5.16 -11.33
C GLY A 174 -16.00 -4.89 -12.28
N ARG A 175 -17.15 -5.55 -12.09
CA ARG A 175 -18.38 -5.29 -12.88
C ARG A 175 -19.00 -3.92 -12.61
N LYS A 176 -18.62 -3.21 -11.55
CA LYS A 176 -18.90 -1.78 -11.40
C LYS A 176 -17.65 -1.02 -11.83
N GLY A 177 -17.55 -0.70 -13.13
CA GLY A 177 -16.56 0.21 -13.69
C GLY A 177 -16.77 1.67 -13.26
N GLY A 178 -16.99 1.91 -11.98
CA GLY A 178 -17.11 3.23 -11.40
C GLY A 178 -16.38 3.22 -10.07
N CYS A 179 -15.18 3.80 -10.07
CA CYS A 179 -14.69 4.49 -8.89
C CYS A 179 -15.87 5.29 -8.31
N VAL A 180 -16.12 5.11 -7.01
CA VAL A 180 -17.08 5.98 -6.31
C VAL A 180 -16.53 7.40 -6.28
#